data_AF-A0A9D5VAQ2-F1
#
_entry.id   AF-A0A9D5VAQ2-F1
#
_cell.length_a   1.000
_cell.length_b   1.000
_cell.length_c   1.000
_cell.angle_alpha   90.00
_cell.angle_beta   90.00
_cell.angle_gamma   90.00
#
_symmetry.space_group_name_H-M   'P 1'
#
loop_
_entity.id
_entity.type
_entity.pdbx_description
1 polymer ?
#
loop_
_entity_poly.entity_id
_entity_poly.type
_entity_poly.pdbx_seq_one_letter_code
_entity_poly.pdbx_strand_id
1 'polypeptide(L)'
;MPRSIVAPLIAIASFAVLSAPFQACAGDGGLDLYAGAGIGITDFRSTTVTDTASRSVTFDNGLMGALFLGTRATDTVRVEVELSRRAADLSRVSGTGASGDVTATSLMANALVDLDLGLPVTPYLGAGAGYGRVGLGGAGPFGTSTIDDTDWTFAWQGVAGATLTVREDLDLFADYRYFNAGGVDLNTRAGTSASLDLDAHNVLVGLRFHFGAPTSAKTASGGDPGEGAAEAAARALSEKPAADSPALPKADGSWERPYMVFFDWDRAEVTHEAGAVLEGVAGDARKRDVSRMVLTGHADRSGTDEYNIDLSQRRADTVKAAFGNLGLKPTPMDTVAKGESDPLVPTADGVRESRNRRVEIVFP
;
A
#
# COMPACT_ATOMS: atom_id res chain seq x y z
N MET A 1 10.81 24.54 21.00
CA MET A 1 12.22 24.66 20.55
C MET A 1 12.44 23.59 19.49
N PRO A 2 12.76 23.93 18.23
CA PRO A 2 13.01 22.93 17.22
C PRO A 2 14.47 22.48 17.32
N ARG A 3 14.68 21.23 17.73
CA ARG A 3 15.93 20.49 17.66
C ARG A 3 15.53 19.07 17.29
N SER A 4 16.16 18.35 16.39
CA SER A 4 17.18 18.61 15.38
C SER A 4 17.27 17.27 14.65
N ILE A 5 17.26 17.31 13.32
CA ILE A 5 17.77 16.31 12.40
C ILE A 5 18.66 15.25 13.09
N VAL A 6 18.19 14.00 13.14
CA VAL A 6 19.05 12.82 13.25
C VAL A 6 18.64 11.86 12.13
N ALA A 7 19.24 12.09 10.97
CA ALA A 7 19.48 11.07 9.96
C ALA A 7 20.74 10.26 10.40
N PRO A 8 21.00 9.03 9.91
CA PRO A 8 20.90 8.67 8.51
C PRO A 8 20.00 7.47 8.22
N LEU A 9 19.05 7.71 7.30
CA LEU A 9 18.89 6.84 6.15
C LEU A 9 20.26 6.64 5.50
N ILE A 10 20.53 5.45 4.94
CA ILE A 10 21.77 4.98 4.30
C ILE A 10 22.53 3.97 5.18
N ALA A 11 22.01 2.75 5.25
CA ALA A 11 22.88 1.61 5.05
C ALA A 11 23.01 1.46 3.53
N ILE A 12 24.10 1.98 2.96
CA ILE A 12 24.55 1.53 1.64
C ILE A 12 24.66 0.02 1.79
N ALA A 13 23.84 -0.72 1.05
CA ALA A 13 24.11 -2.12 0.76
C ALA A 13 25.46 -2.12 0.05
N SER A 14 26.53 -2.25 0.82
CA SER A 14 27.86 -2.51 0.29
C SER A 14 27.76 -3.85 -0.43
N PHE A 15 27.63 -3.78 -1.74
CA PHE A 15 27.59 -4.90 -2.66
C PHE A 15 28.99 -5.53 -2.68
N ALA A 16 29.33 -6.24 -1.59
CA ALA A 16 30.50 -7.08 -1.55
C ALA A 16 30.16 -8.34 -2.34
N VAL A 17 30.58 -8.30 -3.61
CA VAL A 17 30.67 -9.38 -4.59
C VAL A 17 30.78 -10.75 -3.92
N LEU A 18 29.64 -11.45 -3.82
CA LEU A 18 29.56 -12.89 -3.54
C LEU A 18 29.42 -13.67 -4.86
N SER A 19 30.12 -13.27 -5.92
CA SER A 19 30.10 -14.01 -7.18
C SER A 19 31.04 -15.24 -7.20
N ALA A 20 31.90 -15.40 -6.20
CA ALA A 20 33.11 -16.22 -6.37
C ALA A 20 33.09 -17.69 -5.88
N PRO A 21 32.05 -18.25 -5.22
CA PRO A 21 31.99 -19.71 -5.08
C PRO A 21 30.78 -20.38 -5.78
N PHE A 22 29.78 -19.63 -6.25
CA PHE A 22 28.57 -20.26 -6.84
C PHE A 22 28.67 -20.62 -8.32
N GLN A 23 29.65 -20.08 -9.04
CA GLN A 23 29.91 -20.46 -10.45
C GLN A 23 30.36 -21.91 -10.61
N ALA A 24 30.70 -22.62 -9.53
CA ALA A 24 31.14 -24.02 -9.58
C ALA A 24 30.00 -25.06 -9.65
N CYS A 25 28.73 -24.66 -9.51
CA CYS A 25 27.57 -25.58 -9.60
C CYS A 25 26.77 -25.46 -10.91
N ALA A 26 27.17 -24.57 -11.82
CA ALA A 26 26.54 -24.39 -13.12
C ALA A 26 27.07 -25.42 -14.14
N GLY A 27 26.68 -26.68 -13.98
CA GLY A 27 26.65 -27.66 -15.10
C GLY A 27 25.32 -27.59 -15.84
N ASP A 28 25.19 -28.29 -16.97
CA ASP A 28 24.04 -28.30 -17.93
C ASP A 28 22.65 -28.70 -17.35
N GLY A 29 22.47 -28.70 -16.03
CA GLY A 29 21.21 -28.85 -15.30
C GLY A 29 21.20 -28.11 -13.96
N GLY A 30 21.97 -27.02 -13.85
CA GLY A 30 22.17 -26.26 -12.62
C GLY A 30 20.94 -25.49 -12.15
N LEU A 31 20.82 -25.32 -10.83
CA LEU A 31 19.80 -24.48 -10.20
C LEU A 31 19.91 -23.03 -10.71
N ASP A 32 18.82 -22.47 -11.24
CA ASP A 32 18.70 -21.03 -11.58
C ASP A 32 18.63 -20.21 -10.29
N LEU A 33 19.82 -19.96 -9.72
CA LEU A 33 20.00 -19.17 -8.51
C LEU A 33 20.03 -17.69 -8.86
N TYR A 34 19.32 -16.89 -8.09
CA TYR A 34 19.36 -15.43 -8.19
C TYR A 34 19.37 -14.78 -6.82
N ALA A 35 19.88 -13.56 -6.77
CA ALA A 35 19.76 -12.68 -5.61
C ALA A 35 19.22 -11.32 -6.06
N GLY A 36 18.55 -10.62 -5.16
CA GLY A 36 18.04 -9.30 -5.47
C GLY A 36 17.86 -8.42 -4.25
N ALA A 37 17.61 -7.16 -4.55
CA ALA A 37 17.39 -6.11 -3.57
C ALA A 37 16.28 -5.19 -4.05
N GLY A 38 15.42 -4.77 -3.14
CA GLY A 38 14.34 -3.82 -3.41
C GLY A 38 14.26 -2.75 -2.33
N ILE A 39 13.83 -1.56 -2.74
CA ILE A 39 13.46 -0.46 -1.86
C ILE A 39 12.05 -0.02 -2.19
N GLY A 40 11.32 0.43 -1.19
CA GLY A 40 9.93 0.76 -1.34
C GLY A 40 9.39 1.68 -0.26
N ILE A 41 8.11 1.97 -0.42
CA ILE A 41 7.30 2.64 0.60
C ILE A 41 6.49 1.59 1.35
N THR A 42 6.19 1.87 2.61
CA THR A 42 5.31 1.04 3.45
C THR A 42 4.25 1.91 4.08
N ASP A 43 3.00 1.47 4.00
CA ASP A 43 1.85 2.07 4.68
C ASP A 43 1.35 1.09 5.73
N PHE A 44 1.60 1.38 7.00
CA PHE A 44 1.07 0.59 8.11
C PHE A 44 -0.37 0.98 8.36
N ARG A 45 -1.27 -0.02 8.37
CA ARG A 45 -2.68 0.23 8.68
C ARG A 45 -2.82 0.76 10.10
N SER A 46 -3.74 1.69 10.28
CA SER A 46 -4.17 2.10 11.60
C SER A 46 -4.69 0.90 12.37
N THR A 47 -4.27 0.77 13.62
CA THR A 47 -4.55 -0.40 14.45
C THR A 47 -4.85 0.03 15.88
N THR A 48 -5.35 -0.89 16.69
CA THR A 48 -5.68 -0.62 18.09
C THR A 48 -4.65 -1.26 18.99
N VAL A 49 -3.97 -0.43 19.78
CA VAL A 49 -3.15 -0.92 20.88
C VAL A 49 -4.03 -0.98 22.12
N THR A 50 -4.14 -2.16 22.72
CA THR A 50 -4.97 -2.38 23.92
C THR A 50 -4.09 -2.58 25.14
N ASP A 51 -4.08 -1.60 26.05
CA ASP A 51 -3.52 -1.75 27.39
C ASP A 51 -4.65 -1.80 28.45
N THR A 52 -4.54 -1.04 29.55
CA THR A 52 -5.68 -0.60 30.38
C THR A 52 -6.83 0.10 29.61
N ALA A 53 -6.58 0.59 28.40
CA ALA A 53 -7.55 1.18 27.49
C ALA A 53 -7.17 0.90 26.03
N SER A 54 -8.17 0.78 25.15
CA SER A 54 -7.97 0.65 23.71
C SER A 54 -7.68 2.01 23.08
N ARG A 55 -6.57 2.12 22.35
CA ARG A 55 -6.12 3.36 21.67
C ARG A 55 -5.81 3.09 20.22
N SER A 56 -6.40 3.88 19.32
CA SER A 56 -6.07 3.83 17.89
C SER A 56 -4.70 4.44 17.66
N VAL A 57 -3.82 3.76 16.92
CA VAL A 57 -2.50 4.26 16.52
C VAL A 57 -2.50 4.44 15.01
N THR A 58 -2.03 5.60 14.56
CA THR A 58 -1.82 5.90 13.14
C THR A 58 -0.35 6.19 12.88
N PHE A 59 0.09 5.83 11.69
CA PHE A 59 1.46 5.94 11.24
C PHE A 59 1.54 6.91 10.06
N ASP A 60 2.69 7.54 9.87
CA ASP A 60 3.01 8.18 8.60
C ASP A 60 3.45 7.14 7.56
N ASN A 61 3.54 7.54 6.30
CA ASN A 61 4.12 6.69 5.26
C ASN A 61 5.60 6.42 5.59
N GLY A 62 5.97 5.15 5.59
CA GLY A 62 7.31 4.68 5.90
C GLY A 62 8.11 4.25 4.69
N LEU A 63 9.29 3.71 4.98
CA LEU A 63 10.18 3.10 4.00
C LEU A 63 10.37 1.62 4.29
N MET A 64 10.60 0.86 3.23
CA MET A 64 10.95 -0.56 3.27
C MET A 64 12.18 -0.85 2.43
N GLY A 65 13.03 -1.74 2.92
CA GLY A 65 14.09 -2.38 2.13
C GLY A 65 14.04 -3.89 2.26
N ALA A 66 14.36 -4.60 1.19
CA ALA A 66 14.40 -6.06 1.15
C ALA A 66 15.66 -6.56 0.42
N LEU A 67 16.23 -7.65 0.92
CA LEU A 67 17.23 -8.46 0.26
C LEU A 67 16.69 -9.88 0.15
N PHE A 68 16.88 -10.53 -0.99
CA PHE A 68 16.43 -11.91 -1.17
C PHE A 68 17.42 -12.75 -1.97
N LEU A 69 17.39 -14.04 -1.70
CA LEU A 69 18.06 -15.10 -2.44
C LEU A 69 17.00 -16.11 -2.84
N GLY A 70 16.97 -16.51 -4.10
CA GLY A 70 15.98 -17.46 -4.58
C GLY A 70 16.49 -18.37 -5.66
N THR A 71 15.65 -19.35 -5.99
CA THR A 71 15.87 -20.25 -7.11
C THR A 71 14.56 -20.53 -7.84
N ARG A 72 14.66 -20.89 -9.12
CA ARG A 72 13.53 -21.40 -9.89
C ARG A 72 13.37 -22.90 -9.60
N ALA A 73 12.24 -23.26 -8.98
CA ALA A 73 11.90 -24.65 -8.67
C ALA A 73 11.28 -25.38 -9.87
N THR A 74 10.52 -24.66 -10.69
CA THR A 74 9.95 -25.11 -11.97
C THR A 74 9.91 -23.93 -12.95
N ASP A 75 9.59 -24.15 -14.22
CA ASP A 75 9.51 -23.08 -15.23
C ASP A 75 8.66 -21.87 -14.80
N THR A 76 7.63 -22.09 -13.98
CA THR A 76 6.74 -21.03 -13.48
C THR A 76 6.91 -20.74 -11.99
N VAL A 77 7.47 -21.66 -11.19
CA VAL A 77 7.53 -21.51 -9.74
C VAL A 77 8.93 -21.08 -9.29
N ARG A 78 8.99 -19.98 -8.56
CA ARG A 78 10.17 -19.47 -7.89
C ARG A 78 10.01 -19.57 -6.38
N VAL A 79 11.09 -19.88 -5.68
CA VAL A 79 11.15 -19.87 -4.22
C VAL A 79 12.23 -18.90 -3.76
N GLU A 80 11.94 -18.09 -2.75
CA GLU A 80 12.85 -17.05 -2.26
C GLU A 80 12.92 -17.09 -0.73
N VAL A 81 14.10 -16.84 -0.17
CA VAL A 81 14.29 -16.43 1.22
C VAL A 81 14.57 -14.93 1.21
N GLU A 82 13.83 -14.18 2.02
CA GLU A 82 13.86 -12.72 2.05
C GLU A 82 14.13 -12.22 3.47
N LEU A 83 15.08 -11.30 3.59
CA LEU A 83 15.27 -10.46 4.75
C LEU A 83 14.77 -9.05 4.42
N SER A 84 13.83 -8.53 5.19
CA SER A 84 13.29 -7.18 4.96
C SER A 84 13.17 -6.36 6.23
N ARG A 85 13.18 -5.04 6.09
CA ARG A 85 12.93 -4.09 7.18
C ARG A 85 11.99 -3.00 6.70
N ARG A 86 10.95 -2.75 7.49
CA ARG A 86 9.96 -1.68 7.34
C ARG A 86 10.07 -0.73 8.53
N ALA A 87 9.97 0.57 8.30
CA ALA A 87 9.99 1.57 9.36
C ALA A 87 9.13 2.78 8.99
N ALA A 88 8.38 3.30 9.96
CA ALA A 88 7.58 4.52 9.84
C ALA A 88 7.51 5.26 11.17
N ASP A 89 7.23 6.56 11.12
CA ASP A 89 6.99 7.36 12.31
C ASP A 89 5.52 7.24 12.76
N LEU A 90 5.31 7.34 14.08
CA LEU A 90 3.98 7.44 14.67
C LEU A 90 3.44 8.86 14.50
N SER A 91 2.22 8.99 13.96
CA SER A 91 1.61 10.30 13.74
C SER A 91 0.56 10.65 14.79
N ARG A 92 -0.28 9.68 15.19
CA ARG A 92 -1.30 9.89 16.23
C ARG A 92 -1.52 8.67 17.12
N VAL A 93 -1.86 8.94 18.38
CA VAL A 93 -2.44 7.98 19.32
C VAL A 93 -3.77 8.56 19.82
N SER A 94 -4.86 7.81 19.65
CA SER A 94 -6.24 8.21 19.96
C SER A 94 -6.62 9.60 19.41
N GLY A 95 -6.17 9.92 18.18
CA GLY A 95 -6.43 11.20 17.52
C GLY A 95 -5.57 12.37 18.00
N THR A 96 -4.73 12.18 19.03
CA THR A 96 -3.77 13.18 19.52
C THR A 96 -2.41 13.00 18.87
N GLY A 97 -1.66 14.09 18.67
CA GLY A 97 -0.33 14.04 18.08
C GLY A 97 0.59 13.12 18.87
N ALA A 98 1.31 12.25 18.16
CA ALA A 98 2.17 11.24 18.73
C ALA A 98 3.65 11.48 18.38
N SER A 99 4.51 10.73 19.04
CA SER A 99 5.93 10.63 18.72
C SER A 99 6.40 9.19 18.88
N GLY A 100 7.50 8.86 18.21
CA GLY A 100 8.10 7.52 18.20
C GLY A 100 7.99 6.89 16.84
N ASP A 101 8.44 5.65 16.72
CA ASP A 101 8.49 4.92 15.46
C ASP A 101 7.93 3.50 15.60
N VAL A 102 7.52 2.93 14.48
CA VAL A 102 7.24 1.51 14.32
C VAL A 102 8.28 0.90 13.40
N THR A 103 8.79 -0.27 13.78
CA THR A 103 9.70 -1.06 12.95
C THR A 103 9.26 -2.50 12.87
N ALA A 104 9.36 -3.08 11.68
CA ALA A 104 9.17 -4.51 11.47
C ALA A 104 10.32 -5.06 10.62
N THR A 105 11.15 -5.92 11.22
CA THR A 105 12.21 -6.66 10.53
C THR A 105 11.74 -8.10 10.35
N SER A 106 11.69 -8.62 9.13
CA SER A 106 11.19 -9.97 8.88
C SER A 106 12.15 -10.85 8.10
N LEU A 107 12.11 -12.13 8.41
CA LEU A 107 12.72 -13.20 7.62
C LEU A 107 11.59 -14.07 7.06
N MET A 108 11.48 -14.15 5.74
CA MET A 108 10.36 -14.78 5.04
C MET A 108 10.86 -15.85 4.08
N ALA A 109 10.09 -16.93 3.93
CA ALA A 109 10.19 -17.83 2.81
C ALA A 109 8.98 -17.60 1.90
N ASN A 110 9.23 -17.35 0.61
CA ASN A 110 8.21 -17.02 -0.39
C ASN A 110 8.16 -18.11 -1.46
N ALA A 111 6.94 -18.40 -1.94
CA ALA A 111 6.70 -19.11 -3.18
C ALA A 111 5.97 -18.18 -4.14
N LEU A 112 6.50 -18.05 -5.36
CA LEU A 112 6.05 -17.13 -6.39
C LEU A 112 5.76 -17.92 -7.67
N VAL A 113 4.74 -17.52 -8.40
CA VAL A 113 4.33 -18.10 -9.68
C VAL A 113 4.42 -17.00 -10.72
N ASP A 114 5.35 -17.16 -11.66
CA ASP A 114 5.49 -16.32 -12.84
C ASP A 114 4.45 -16.74 -13.89
N LEU A 115 3.77 -15.75 -14.48
CA LEU A 115 2.71 -15.92 -15.45
C LEU A 115 3.24 -15.55 -16.84
N ASP A 116 3.53 -16.56 -17.68
CA ASP A 116 3.89 -16.29 -19.07
C ASP A 116 2.66 -15.93 -19.90
N LEU A 117 2.38 -14.64 -19.99
CA LEU A 117 1.31 -14.09 -20.81
C LEU A 117 1.80 -13.68 -22.22
N GLY A 118 3.07 -13.95 -22.55
CA GLY A 118 3.69 -13.45 -23.80
C GLY A 118 3.81 -11.94 -23.90
N LEU A 119 3.77 -11.26 -22.76
CA LEU A 119 4.01 -9.83 -22.65
C LEU A 119 5.52 -9.56 -22.46
N PRO A 120 6.00 -8.34 -22.77
CA PRO A 120 7.39 -7.93 -22.47
C PRO A 120 7.72 -7.91 -20.97
N VAL A 121 6.69 -7.90 -20.13
CA VAL A 121 6.79 -8.03 -18.68
C VAL A 121 6.18 -9.36 -18.25
N THR A 122 6.76 -9.97 -17.23
CA THR A 122 6.28 -11.23 -16.63
C THR A 122 5.59 -10.91 -15.31
N PRO A 123 4.24 -10.89 -15.25
CA PRO A 123 3.53 -10.77 -13.99
C PRO A 123 3.79 -11.98 -13.11
N TYR A 124 3.74 -11.79 -11.80
CA TYR A 124 3.83 -12.87 -10.83
C TYR A 124 2.95 -12.65 -9.62
N LEU A 125 2.53 -13.76 -9.02
CA LEU A 125 1.80 -13.79 -7.75
C LEU A 125 2.54 -14.69 -6.78
N GLY A 126 2.51 -14.39 -5.50
CA GLY A 126 3.16 -15.22 -4.50
C GLY A 126 2.57 -15.08 -3.12
N ALA A 127 2.98 -16.00 -2.25
CA ALA A 127 2.69 -15.95 -0.84
C ALA A 127 3.95 -16.36 -0.08
N GLY A 128 4.10 -15.82 1.13
CA GLY A 128 5.21 -16.14 2.00
C GLY A 128 4.79 -16.24 3.45
N ALA A 129 5.57 -16.98 4.21
CA ALA A 129 5.42 -17.15 5.64
C ALA A 129 6.79 -17.09 6.31
N GLY A 130 6.82 -16.64 7.56
CA GLY A 130 8.05 -16.49 8.30
C GLY A 130 7.84 -15.87 9.67
N TYR A 131 8.84 -15.14 10.12
CA TYR A 131 8.83 -14.48 11.42
C TYR A 131 9.17 -13.00 11.27
N GLY A 132 8.43 -12.17 11.98
CA GLY A 132 8.64 -10.73 12.08
C GLY A 132 9.03 -10.34 13.49
N ARG A 133 10.08 -9.53 13.62
CA ARG A 133 10.41 -8.78 14.83
C ARG A 133 9.77 -7.41 14.71
N VAL A 134 8.69 -7.17 15.45
CA VAL A 134 7.88 -5.95 15.43
C VAL A 134 8.08 -5.16 16.71
N GLY A 135 8.40 -3.89 16.59
CA GLY A 135 8.64 -3.03 17.74
C GLY A 135 8.11 -1.62 17.56
N LEU A 136 7.82 -1.00 18.70
CA LEU A 136 7.50 0.40 18.83
C LEU A 136 8.62 1.08 19.64
N GLY A 137 9.27 2.08 19.06
CA GLY A 137 10.37 2.83 19.67
C GLY A 137 9.90 4.16 20.24
N GLY A 138 9.88 4.29 21.56
CA GLY A 138 9.44 5.53 22.24
C GLY A 138 8.04 6.03 21.86
N ALA A 139 7.18 5.12 21.39
CA ALA A 139 5.84 5.40 20.87
C ALA A 139 4.91 5.92 21.97
N GLY A 140 4.23 7.03 21.74
CA GLY A 140 3.27 7.54 22.70
C GLY A 140 2.56 8.82 22.25
N PRO A 141 1.63 9.33 23.07
CA PRO A 141 1.42 8.95 24.48
C PRO A 141 0.47 7.75 24.67
N PHE A 142 0.82 6.84 25.60
CA PHE A 142 -0.08 5.81 26.16
C PHE A 142 -0.35 6.14 27.63
N GLY A 143 -1.36 6.98 27.86
CA GLY A 143 -1.58 7.60 29.17
C GLY A 143 -0.46 8.59 29.50
N THR A 144 0.27 8.36 30.59
CA THR A 144 1.48 9.12 30.95
C THR A 144 2.78 8.44 30.52
N SER A 145 2.69 7.33 29.79
CA SER A 145 3.82 6.48 29.41
C SER A 145 4.03 6.43 27.89
N THR A 146 5.08 5.72 27.47
CA THR A 146 5.40 5.38 26.08
C THR A 146 5.63 3.87 25.97
N ILE A 147 5.46 3.30 24.79
CA ILE A 147 5.91 1.95 24.46
C ILE A 147 7.32 2.04 23.87
N ASP A 148 8.23 1.24 24.39
CA ASP A 148 9.59 1.10 23.88
C ASP A 148 9.97 -0.36 24.04
N ASP A 149 9.46 -1.17 23.13
CA ASP A 149 9.55 -2.64 23.22
C ASP A 149 9.48 -3.28 21.83
N THR A 150 9.83 -4.56 21.76
CA THR A 150 9.86 -5.32 20.52
C THR A 150 9.63 -6.80 20.78
N ASP A 151 8.85 -7.43 19.93
CA ASP A 151 8.51 -8.84 20.06
C ASP A 151 8.58 -9.59 18.72
N TRP A 152 8.72 -10.91 18.80
CA TRP A 152 8.75 -11.81 17.64
C TRP A 152 7.40 -12.48 17.46
N THR A 153 6.84 -12.36 16.28
CA THR A 153 5.59 -13.05 15.93
C THR A 153 5.71 -13.77 14.60
N PHE A 154 4.78 -14.70 14.37
CA PHE A 154 4.54 -15.25 13.05
C PHE A 154 4.11 -14.14 12.09
N ALA A 155 4.63 -14.18 10.88
CA ALA A 155 4.26 -13.26 9.83
C ALA A 155 3.94 -14.01 8.54
N TRP A 156 3.04 -13.44 7.75
CA TRP A 156 2.74 -13.91 6.41
C TRP A 156 2.61 -12.72 5.45
N GLN A 157 2.82 -12.99 4.17
CA GLN A 157 2.69 -11.97 3.13
C GLN A 157 2.08 -12.51 1.84
N GLY A 158 1.35 -11.64 1.15
CA GLY A 158 0.89 -11.85 -0.22
C GLY A 158 1.63 -10.90 -1.15
N VAL A 159 2.08 -11.41 -2.30
CA VAL A 159 2.91 -10.68 -3.25
C VAL A 159 2.23 -10.69 -4.61
N ALA A 160 2.20 -9.54 -5.28
CA ALA A 160 1.80 -9.42 -6.67
C ALA A 160 2.72 -8.41 -7.36
N GLY A 161 3.34 -8.80 -8.47
CA GLY A 161 4.31 -7.93 -9.13
C GLY A 161 4.47 -8.23 -10.60
N ALA A 162 5.41 -7.52 -11.19
CA ALA A 162 5.85 -7.74 -12.56
C ALA A 162 7.36 -7.62 -12.64
N THR A 163 7.95 -8.43 -13.52
CA THR A 163 9.37 -8.44 -13.82
C THR A 163 9.59 -8.04 -15.27
N LEU A 164 10.54 -7.15 -15.52
CA LEU A 164 11.06 -6.80 -16.84
C LEU A 164 12.51 -7.29 -16.91
N THR A 165 12.80 -8.20 -17.82
CA THR A 165 14.17 -8.63 -18.08
C THR A 165 14.90 -7.54 -18.87
N VAL A 166 15.91 -6.95 -18.26
CA VAL A 166 16.71 -5.85 -18.83
C VAL A 166 17.90 -6.39 -19.62
N ARG A 167 18.52 -7.45 -19.08
CA ARG A 167 19.61 -8.21 -19.70
C ARG A 167 19.41 -9.69 -19.36
N GLU A 168 20.17 -10.58 -20.01
CA GLU A 168 20.07 -12.04 -19.79
C GLU A 168 20.31 -12.48 -18.33
N ASP A 169 20.97 -11.64 -17.53
CA ASP A 169 21.36 -11.88 -16.13
C ASP A 169 20.69 -10.91 -15.15
N LEU A 170 19.87 -9.96 -15.63
CA LEU A 170 19.37 -8.85 -14.83
C LEU A 170 17.91 -8.54 -15.14
N ASP A 171 17.12 -8.61 -14.08
CA ASP A 171 15.72 -8.24 -14.03
C ASP A 171 15.53 -6.94 -13.24
N LEU A 172 14.64 -6.08 -13.74
CA LEU A 172 13.98 -5.02 -12.98
C LEU A 172 12.63 -5.56 -12.51
N PHE A 173 12.31 -5.44 -11.23
CA PHE A 173 11.01 -5.83 -10.70
C PHE A 173 10.30 -4.68 -10.02
N ALA A 174 8.98 -4.73 -10.05
CA ALA A 174 8.10 -3.90 -9.24
C ALA A 174 7.02 -4.80 -8.63
N ASP A 175 6.83 -4.73 -7.32
CA ASP A 175 5.77 -5.49 -6.66
C ASP A 175 5.05 -4.72 -5.57
N TYR A 176 3.81 -5.16 -5.36
CA TYR A 176 2.99 -4.84 -4.23
C TYR A 176 3.02 -6.03 -3.26
N ARG A 177 3.16 -5.73 -1.97
CA ARG A 177 3.17 -6.73 -0.90
C ARG A 177 2.24 -6.35 0.22
N TYR A 178 1.30 -7.24 0.53
CA TYR A 178 0.59 -7.19 1.80
C TYR A 178 1.39 -7.97 2.83
N PHE A 179 1.65 -7.39 3.99
CA PHE A 179 2.35 -8.02 5.10
C PHE A 179 1.47 -7.98 6.35
N ASN A 180 1.36 -9.10 7.05
CA ASN A 180 0.67 -9.18 8.34
C ASN A 180 1.58 -9.85 9.37
N ALA A 181 1.61 -9.26 10.56
CA ALA A 181 2.26 -9.76 11.77
C ALA A 181 1.35 -9.42 12.95
N GLY A 182 0.44 -10.34 13.28
CA GLY A 182 -0.52 -10.20 14.37
C GLY A 182 -0.01 -10.75 15.70
N GLY A 183 -0.72 -10.45 16.79
CA GLY A 183 -0.42 -10.99 18.11
C GLY A 183 0.94 -10.57 18.67
N VAL A 184 1.35 -9.33 18.42
CA VAL A 184 2.59 -8.77 18.97
C VAL A 184 2.32 -8.33 20.39
N ASP A 185 3.03 -8.92 21.35
CA ASP A 185 2.94 -8.55 22.76
C ASP A 185 4.03 -7.55 23.11
N LEU A 186 3.64 -6.34 23.51
CA LEU A 186 4.53 -5.24 23.86
C LEU A 186 4.28 -4.78 25.29
N ASN A 187 5.27 -4.14 25.89
CA ASN A 187 5.14 -3.49 27.18
C ASN A 187 5.36 -1.99 27.07
N THR A 188 4.49 -1.21 27.71
CA THR A 188 4.80 0.20 27.99
C THR A 188 6.03 0.28 28.91
N ARG A 189 6.74 1.41 28.92
CA ARG A 189 7.83 1.67 29.88
C ARG A 189 7.37 1.64 31.34
N ALA A 190 6.06 1.72 31.59
CA ALA A 190 5.46 1.57 32.91
C ALA A 190 5.20 0.09 33.29
N GLY A 191 5.48 -0.86 32.39
CA GLY A 191 5.30 -2.30 32.61
C GLY A 191 3.90 -2.83 32.31
N THR A 192 3.01 -2.01 31.76
CA THR A 192 1.67 -2.45 31.32
C THR A 192 1.77 -3.14 29.96
N SER A 193 1.23 -4.35 29.86
CA SER A 193 1.12 -5.11 28.61
C SER A 193 0.18 -4.42 27.62
N ALA A 194 0.53 -4.51 26.35
CA ALA A 194 -0.14 -3.89 25.22
C ALA A 194 -0.03 -4.83 24.01
N SER A 195 -1.15 -5.17 23.38
CA SER A 195 -1.13 -5.97 22.16
C SER A 195 -1.26 -5.11 20.90
N LEU A 196 -0.64 -5.56 19.81
CA LEU A 196 -0.63 -4.89 18.52
C LEU A 196 -0.79 -5.92 17.39
N ASP A 197 -1.72 -5.65 16.47
CA ASP A 197 -1.77 -6.32 15.16
C ASP A 197 -1.22 -5.38 14.10
N LEU A 198 -0.18 -5.82 13.40
CA LEU A 198 0.50 -5.03 12.39
C LEU A 198 0.16 -5.55 10.98
N ASP A 199 -0.47 -4.68 10.19
CA ASP A 199 -0.69 -4.89 8.77
C ASP A 199 -0.01 -3.78 7.97
N ALA A 200 0.63 -4.13 6.86
CA ALA A 200 1.30 -3.16 6.00
C ALA A 200 1.04 -3.43 4.52
N HIS A 201 0.74 -2.37 3.78
CA HIS A 201 0.75 -2.35 2.32
C HIS A 201 2.08 -1.78 1.85
N ASN A 202 2.77 -2.50 0.97
CA ASN A 202 4.12 -2.12 0.52
C ASN A 202 4.15 -2.08 -0.99
N VAL A 203 4.91 -1.13 -1.54
CA VAL A 203 5.24 -1.07 -2.97
C VAL A 203 6.76 -1.00 -3.09
N LEU A 204 7.37 -1.97 -3.74
CA LEU A 204 8.80 -2.08 -3.92
C LEU A 204 9.17 -2.03 -5.39
N VAL A 205 10.34 -1.45 -5.65
CA VAL A 205 11.06 -1.58 -6.93
C VAL A 205 12.48 -2.05 -6.64
N GLY A 206 13.05 -2.83 -7.54
CA GLY A 206 14.37 -3.39 -7.31
C GLY A 206 14.96 -4.15 -8.47
N LEU A 207 16.12 -4.73 -8.22
CA LEU A 207 16.88 -5.51 -9.19
C LEU A 207 17.04 -6.94 -8.71
N ARG A 208 16.98 -7.89 -9.64
CA ARG A 208 17.27 -9.31 -9.43
C ARG A 208 18.36 -9.74 -10.41
N PHE A 209 19.43 -10.34 -9.90
CA PHE A 209 20.57 -10.81 -10.66
C PHE A 209 20.65 -12.33 -10.64
N HIS A 210 20.79 -12.95 -11.81
CA HIS A 210 20.83 -14.40 -12.00
C HIS A 210 22.29 -14.89 -12.14
N PHE A 211 22.65 -15.97 -11.44
CA PHE A 211 24.02 -16.47 -11.36
C PHE A 211 24.34 -17.64 -12.33
N GLY A 212 23.36 -18.10 -13.13
CA GLY A 212 23.52 -19.18 -14.12
C GLY A 212 22.77 -18.88 -15.44
N ALA A 213 23.35 -19.28 -16.57
CA ALA A 213 22.92 -18.93 -17.94
C ALA A 213 21.54 -19.53 -18.35
N PRO A 214 20.90 -19.04 -19.44
CA PRO A 214 19.52 -18.59 -19.46
C PRO A 214 18.51 -19.75 -19.54
N THR A 215 17.65 -19.90 -18.54
CA THR A 215 16.43 -20.69 -18.72
C THR A 215 15.36 -19.81 -19.33
N SER A 216 15.21 -19.94 -20.64
CA SER A 216 14.14 -19.37 -21.46
C SER A 216 14.13 -17.85 -21.57
N ALA A 217 15.10 -17.30 -22.31
CA ALA A 217 14.80 -16.14 -23.13
C ALA A 217 13.69 -16.57 -24.11
N LYS A 218 12.43 -16.28 -23.77
CA LYS A 218 11.36 -16.24 -24.75
C LYS A 218 11.86 -15.32 -25.85
N THR A 219 12.23 -15.95 -26.97
CA THR A 219 12.80 -15.30 -28.12
C THR A 219 11.82 -14.22 -28.55
N ALA A 220 12.12 -12.97 -28.20
CA ALA A 220 11.57 -11.82 -28.87
C ALA A 220 12.08 -11.93 -30.31
N SER A 221 11.22 -12.47 -31.16
CA SER A 221 11.35 -12.38 -32.61
C SER A 221 11.64 -10.92 -32.98
N GLY A 222 12.87 -10.66 -33.39
CA GLY A 222 13.25 -9.58 -34.30
C GLY A 222 12.91 -8.16 -33.86
N GLY A 223 13.87 -7.50 -33.23
CA GLY A 223 13.91 -6.06 -33.05
C GLY A 223 14.54 -5.73 -31.71
N ASP A 224 15.77 -5.23 -31.76
CA ASP A 224 16.48 -4.69 -30.60
C ASP A 224 15.58 -3.78 -29.75
N PRO A 225 15.22 -4.18 -28.50
CA PRO A 225 14.51 -3.35 -27.56
C PRO A 225 15.44 -2.94 -26.40
N GLY A 226 16.74 -2.72 -26.65
CA GLY A 226 17.71 -2.43 -25.59
C GLY A 226 17.67 -0.99 -25.05
N GLU A 227 17.39 0.01 -25.89
CA GLU A 227 17.43 1.42 -25.47
C GLU A 227 16.04 2.00 -25.18
N GLY A 228 15.05 1.73 -26.02
CA GLY A 228 13.73 2.36 -25.89
C GLY A 228 12.91 1.92 -24.68
N ALA A 229 13.03 0.65 -24.27
CA ALA A 229 12.26 0.12 -23.13
C ALA A 229 12.90 0.47 -21.78
N ALA A 230 14.24 0.48 -21.70
CA ALA A 230 14.97 0.93 -20.53
C ALA A 230 14.86 2.45 -20.36
N GLU A 231 14.87 3.22 -21.44
CA GLU A 231 14.63 4.66 -21.41
C GLU A 231 13.15 4.99 -21.14
N ALA A 232 12.19 4.18 -21.62
CA ALA A 232 10.77 4.32 -21.26
C ALA A 232 10.49 3.95 -19.79
N ALA A 233 11.15 2.92 -19.25
CA ALA A 233 11.06 2.56 -17.84
C ALA A 233 11.78 3.58 -16.95
N ALA A 234 12.98 4.04 -17.35
CA ALA A 234 13.71 5.09 -16.65
C ALA A 234 12.99 6.45 -16.76
N ARG A 235 12.27 6.74 -17.85
CA ARG A 235 11.41 7.91 -17.99
C ARG A 235 10.12 7.78 -17.19
N ALA A 236 9.51 6.59 -17.11
CA ALA A 236 8.37 6.32 -16.23
C ALA A 236 8.76 6.35 -14.74
N LEU A 237 10.04 6.10 -14.41
CA LEU A 237 10.59 6.16 -13.04
C LEU A 237 11.20 7.54 -12.70
N SER A 238 11.66 8.32 -13.69
CA SER A 238 12.20 9.68 -13.54
C SER A 238 11.16 10.77 -13.75
N GLU A 239 10.07 10.49 -14.47
CA GLU A 239 8.79 11.14 -14.21
C GLU A 239 8.40 10.66 -12.81
N LYS A 240 8.85 11.42 -11.79
CA LYS A 240 8.10 11.54 -10.53
C LYS A 240 6.65 11.48 -10.95
N PRO A 241 5.82 10.54 -10.44
CA PRO A 241 4.40 10.54 -10.77
C PRO A 241 3.97 11.99 -10.65
N ALA A 242 3.70 12.61 -11.81
CA ALA A 242 2.93 13.82 -11.77
C ALA A 242 1.73 13.37 -10.96
N ALA A 243 1.49 14.07 -9.87
CA ALA A 243 0.24 13.95 -9.17
C ALA A 243 -0.84 14.44 -10.15
N ASP A 244 -1.11 13.63 -11.16
CA ASP A 244 -2.38 13.47 -11.82
C ASP A 244 -3.16 12.44 -10.97
N SER A 245 -3.15 12.63 -9.63
CA SER A 245 -4.45 12.81 -9.01
C SER A 245 -5.12 13.87 -9.88
N PRO A 246 -6.18 13.55 -10.64
CA PRO A 246 -6.91 14.59 -11.34
C PRO A 246 -7.14 15.65 -10.27
N ALA A 247 -6.59 16.85 -10.46
CA ALA A 247 -6.84 17.93 -9.53
C ALA A 247 -8.35 17.93 -9.35
N LEU A 248 -8.80 17.68 -8.11
CA LEU A 248 -10.22 17.63 -7.80
C LEU A 248 -10.84 18.79 -8.56
N PRO A 249 -11.78 18.55 -9.48
CA PRO A 249 -12.42 19.64 -10.16
C PRO A 249 -12.87 20.57 -9.04
N LYS A 250 -12.33 21.79 -9.00
CA LYS A 250 -12.80 22.78 -8.04
C LYS A 250 -14.27 22.93 -8.38
N ALA A 251 -15.14 22.41 -7.51
CA ALA A 251 -16.57 22.51 -7.70
C ALA A 251 -16.87 24.01 -7.80
N ASP A 252 -17.27 24.45 -8.98
CA ASP A 252 -17.62 25.85 -9.26
C ASP A 252 -18.91 26.26 -8.55
N GLY A 253 -19.53 25.34 -7.81
CA GLY A 253 -20.72 25.58 -7.04
C GLY A 253 -21.87 26.03 -7.93
N SER A 254 -21.89 25.65 -9.21
CA SER A 254 -23.11 25.70 -10.00
C SER A 254 -24.05 24.57 -9.56
N TRP A 255 -25.35 24.83 -9.51
CA TRP A 255 -26.38 23.82 -9.17
C TRP A 255 -26.47 22.65 -10.17
N GLU A 256 -25.58 22.63 -11.17
CA GLU A 256 -25.56 21.68 -12.28
C GLU A 256 -24.52 20.56 -12.10
N ARG A 257 -23.58 20.68 -11.15
CA ARG A 257 -22.49 19.68 -10.98
C ARG A 257 -22.44 19.12 -9.55
N PRO A 258 -22.57 17.79 -9.37
CA PRO A 258 -22.46 17.16 -8.06
C PRO A 258 -21.05 17.31 -7.51
N TYR A 259 -20.94 17.53 -6.19
CA TYR A 259 -19.66 17.41 -5.51
C TYR A 259 -19.24 15.94 -5.46
N MET A 260 -17.96 15.64 -5.66
CA MET A 260 -17.48 14.25 -5.68
C MET A 260 -16.45 14.02 -4.57
N VAL A 261 -16.66 12.97 -3.80
CA VAL A 261 -15.72 12.48 -2.78
C VAL A 261 -15.24 11.10 -3.19
N PHE A 262 -13.95 10.94 -3.40
CA PHE A 262 -13.37 9.67 -3.84
C PHE A 262 -12.92 8.82 -2.66
N PHE A 263 -12.97 7.50 -2.85
CA PHE A 263 -12.63 6.51 -1.83
C PHE A 263 -11.60 5.53 -2.36
N ASP A 264 -10.77 5.05 -1.44
CA ASP A 264 -9.85 3.98 -1.73
C ASP A 264 -10.57 2.65 -1.95
N TRP A 265 -9.84 1.75 -2.62
CA TRP A 265 -10.36 0.43 -2.91
C TRP A 265 -10.73 -0.28 -1.61
N ASP A 266 -11.94 -0.83 -1.61
CA ASP A 266 -12.51 -1.54 -0.47
C ASP A 266 -12.63 -0.77 0.86
N ARG A 267 -12.53 0.57 0.81
CA ARG A 267 -12.64 1.42 2.00
C ARG A 267 -13.85 2.33 1.96
N ALA A 268 -14.41 2.58 3.14
CA ALA A 268 -15.47 3.54 3.38
C ALA A 268 -15.03 4.70 4.28
N GLU A 269 -13.74 4.80 4.59
CA GLU A 269 -13.16 5.85 5.43
C GLU A 269 -12.92 7.13 4.62
N VAL A 270 -13.12 8.29 5.25
CA VAL A 270 -12.85 9.60 4.65
C VAL A 270 -11.36 9.91 4.82
N THR A 271 -10.63 10.05 3.70
CA THR A 271 -9.21 10.45 3.71
C THR A 271 -9.05 11.93 4.10
N HIS A 272 -7.82 12.37 4.36
CA HIS A 272 -7.56 13.77 4.71
C HIS A 272 -7.93 14.72 3.56
N GLU A 273 -7.66 14.32 2.32
CA GLU A 273 -8.00 15.04 1.09
C GLU A 273 -9.52 15.12 0.91
N ALA A 274 -10.23 14.02 1.17
CA ALA A 274 -11.69 13.97 1.17
C ALA A 274 -12.27 14.88 2.27
N GLY A 275 -11.62 14.98 3.43
CA GLY A 275 -11.98 15.89 4.51
C GLY A 275 -12.00 17.36 4.08
N ALA A 276 -10.97 17.81 3.36
CA ALA A 276 -10.92 19.19 2.84
C ALA A 276 -12.05 19.50 1.85
N VAL A 277 -12.44 18.52 1.03
CA VAL A 277 -13.60 18.65 0.12
C VAL A 277 -14.89 18.77 0.93
N LEU A 278 -15.08 17.92 1.94
CA LEU A 278 -16.26 17.95 2.81
C LEU A 278 -16.37 19.26 3.59
N GLU A 279 -15.26 19.83 4.05
CA GLU A 279 -15.23 21.17 4.66
C GLU A 279 -15.69 22.25 3.67
N GLY A 280 -15.24 22.19 2.42
CA GLY A 280 -15.70 23.07 1.35
C GLY A 280 -17.20 22.94 1.08
N VAL A 281 -17.69 21.70 0.94
CA VAL A 281 -19.11 21.38 0.74
C VAL A 281 -19.95 21.90 1.92
N ALA A 282 -19.48 21.69 3.15
CA ALA A 282 -20.16 22.17 4.35
C ALA A 282 -20.21 23.70 4.41
N GLY A 283 -19.12 24.37 4.01
CA GLY A 283 -19.06 25.82 3.90
C GLY A 283 -20.04 26.37 2.87
N ASP A 284 -20.13 25.73 1.70
CA ASP A 284 -21.05 26.11 0.64
C ASP A 284 -22.51 25.86 1.03
N ALA A 285 -22.82 24.72 1.64
CA ALA A 285 -24.15 24.39 2.14
C ALA A 285 -24.64 25.44 3.16
N ARG A 286 -23.75 25.91 4.06
CA ARG A 286 -24.07 26.98 5.02
C ARG A 286 -24.31 28.33 4.35
N LYS A 287 -23.47 28.71 3.38
CA LYS A 287 -23.59 30.00 2.65
C LYS A 287 -24.87 30.08 1.83
N ARG A 288 -25.34 28.93 1.35
CA ARG A 288 -26.46 28.82 0.39
C ARG A 288 -27.79 28.42 1.04
N ASP A 289 -27.79 28.20 2.35
CA ASP A 289 -28.96 27.76 3.13
C ASP A 289 -29.65 26.52 2.54
N VAL A 290 -28.83 25.50 2.21
CA VAL A 290 -29.31 24.26 1.60
C VAL A 290 -30.23 23.52 2.59
N SER A 291 -31.47 23.25 2.18
CA SER A 291 -32.49 22.62 3.02
C SER A 291 -32.49 21.09 2.98
N ARG A 292 -31.78 20.47 2.03
CA ARG A 292 -31.69 19.01 1.86
C ARG A 292 -30.45 18.65 1.06
N MET A 293 -29.88 17.46 1.31
CA MET A 293 -28.76 16.91 0.53
C MET A 293 -29.03 15.44 0.20
N VAL A 294 -28.58 15.00 -0.97
CA VAL A 294 -28.60 13.58 -1.37
C VAL A 294 -27.17 13.11 -1.56
N LEU A 295 -26.82 12.01 -0.88
CA LEU A 295 -25.51 11.37 -0.88
C LEU A 295 -25.62 10.03 -1.62
N THR A 296 -25.10 9.96 -2.83
CA THR A 296 -25.16 8.73 -3.65
C THR A 296 -23.81 8.03 -3.66
N GLY A 297 -23.73 6.83 -3.08
CA GLY A 297 -22.51 6.04 -3.08
C GLY A 297 -22.38 5.15 -4.31
N HIS A 298 -21.16 5.05 -4.85
CA HIS A 298 -20.80 4.18 -5.96
C HIS A 298 -19.58 3.30 -5.60
N ALA A 299 -19.50 2.14 -6.24
CA ALA A 299 -18.39 1.19 -6.17
C ALA A 299 -17.88 0.85 -7.57
N ASP A 300 -16.66 0.31 -7.66
CA ASP A 300 -16.10 -0.18 -8.92
C ASP A 300 -16.53 -1.63 -9.17
N ARG A 301 -16.39 -2.12 -10.41
CA ARG A 301 -16.86 -3.46 -10.82
C ARG A 301 -15.97 -4.61 -10.36
N SER A 302 -15.15 -4.40 -9.32
CA SER A 302 -14.15 -5.38 -8.87
C SER A 302 -14.65 -6.36 -7.80
N GLY A 303 -15.86 -6.15 -7.28
CA GLY A 303 -16.53 -6.98 -6.29
C GLY A 303 -17.83 -7.60 -6.82
N THR A 304 -18.57 -8.31 -5.97
CA THR A 304 -19.93 -8.77 -6.33
C THR A 304 -20.92 -7.62 -6.21
N ASP A 305 -22.04 -7.67 -6.95
CA ASP A 305 -23.09 -6.64 -6.89
C ASP A 305 -23.57 -6.37 -5.45
N GLU A 306 -23.84 -7.43 -4.69
CA GLU A 306 -24.29 -7.35 -3.29
C GLU A 306 -23.24 -6.68 -2.39
N TYR A 307 -21.96 -7.04 -2.60
CA TYR A 307 -20.84 -6.43 -1.89
C TYR A 307 -20.71 -4.93 -2.20
N ASN A 308 -20.85 -4.59 -3.47
CA ASN A 308 -20.70 -3.25 -3.98
C ASN A 308 -21.84 -2.34 -3.51
N ILE A 309 -23.06 -2.86 -3.41
CA ILE A 309 -24.19 -2.15 -2.78
C ILE A 309 -23.86 -1.81 -1.33
N ASP A 310 -23.45 -2.79 -0.54
CA ASP A 310 -23.11 -2.59 0.89
C ASP A 310 -21.95 -1.62 1.08
N LEU A 311 -20.88 -1.74 0.29
CA LEU A 311 -19.74 -0.83 0.34
C LEU A 311 -20.12 0.60 -0.03
N SER A 312 -20.97 0.76 -1.05
CA SER A 312 -21.45 2.07 -1.48
C SER A 312 -22.36 2.73 -0.43
N GLN A 313 -23.18 1.94 0.28
CA GLN A 313 -23.99 2.42 1.40
C GLN A 313 -23.10 2.90 2.56
N ARG A 314 -22.11 2.09 2.96
CA ARG A 314 -21.17 2.46 4.05
C ARG A 314 -20.46 3.78 3.75
N ARG A 315 -20.02 3.99 2.50
CA ARG A 315 -19.38 5.25 2.07
C ARG A 315 -20.31 6.46 2.22
N ALA A 316 -21.55 6.33 1.78
CA ALA A 316 -22.54 7.40 1.90
C ALA A 316 -22.84 7.73 3.38
N ASP A 317 -22.90 6.71 4.23
CA ASP A 317 -23.12 6.88 5.67
C ASP A 317 -21.89 7.50 6.38
N THR A 318 -20.67 7.16 5.98
CA THR A 318 -19.46 7.82 6.52
C THR A 318 -19.43 9.31 6.14
N VAL A 319 -19.79 9.66 4.91
CA VAL A 319 -19.90 11.07 4.48
C VAL A 319 -20.95 11.82 5.29
N LYS A 320 -22.12 11.19 5.52
CA LYS A 320 -23.17 11.75 6.37
C LYS A 320 -22.69 12.00 7.80
N ALA A 321 -21.97 11.04 8.38
CA ALA A 321 -21.37 11.18 9.71
C ALA A 321 -20.32 12.31 9.76
N ALA A 322 -19.50 12.42 8.72
CA ALA A 322 -18.50 13.48 8.61
C ALA A 322 -19.13 14.88 8.59
N PHE A 323 -20.25 15.09 7.89
CA PHE A 323 -20.98 16.36 7.94
C PHE A 323 -21.55 16.68 9.33
N GLY A 324 -21.99 15.65 10.08
CA GLY A 324 -22.38 15.81 11.48
C GLY A 324 -21.24 16.35 12.33
N ASN A 325 -20.03 15.80 12.17
CA ASN A 325 -18.83 16.24 12.89
C ASN A 325 -18.37 17.65 12.49
N LEU A 326 -18.59 18.05 11.23
CA LEU A 326 -18.33 19.40 10.73
C LEU A 326 -19.37 20.43 11.21
N GLY A 327 -20.31 20.03 12.08
CA GLY A 327 -21.27 20.89 12.74
C GLY A 327 -22.28 21.51 11.77
N LEU A 328 -22.57 20.86 10.64
CA LEU A 328 -23.65 21.28 9.76
C LEU A 328 -24.95 21.27 10.58
N LYS A 329 -25.77 22.34 10.48
CA LYS A 329 -27.11 22.33 11.08
C LYS A 329 -27.86 21.07 10.61
N PRO A 330 -28.81 20.51 11.38
CA PRO A 330 -29.54 19.31 11.02
C PRO A 330 -30.30 19.52 9.71
N THR A 331 -29.60 19.22 8.62
CA THR A 331 -30.05 19.30 7.24
C THR A 331 -30.40 17.87 6.88
N PRO A 332 -31.63 17.57 6.45
CA PRO A 332 -32.00 16.25 5.98
C PRO A 332 -31.03 15.74 4.92
N MET A 333 -30.34 14.64 5.21
CA MET A 333 -29.40 13.97 4.31
C MET A 333 -29.91 12.57 4.01
N ASP A 334 -30.25 12.33 2.75
CA ASP A 334 -30.64 11.00 2.26
C ASP A 334 -29.43 10.27 1.69
N THR A 335 -29.27 8.99 2.01
CA THR A 335 -28.22 8.14 1.45
C THR A 335 -28.81 7.17 0.44
N VAL A 336 -28.14 7.02 -0.71
CA VAL A 336 -28.53 6.12 -1.79
C VAL A 336 -27.33 5.27 -2.18
N ALA A 337 -27.47 3.95 -2.14
CA ALA A 337 -26.46 3.00 -2.62
C ALA A 337 -26.72 2.62 -4.08
N LYS A 338 -25.74 2.84 -4.96
CA LYS A 338 -25.79 2.41 -6.37
C LYS A 338 -24.88 1.23 -6.67
N GLY A 339 -23.96 0.88 -5.76
CA GLY A 339 -22.95 -0.14 -6.01
C GLY A 339 -22.23 0.14 -7.32
N GLU A 340 -22.12 -0.88 -8.17
CA GLU A 340 -21.45 -0.79 -9.47
C GLU A 340 -22.39 -0.43 -10.66
N SER A 341 -23.68 -0.22 -10.40
CA SER A 341 -24.71 -0.07 -11.45
C SER A 341 -24.64 1.24 -12.25
N ASP A 342 -23.85 2.21 -11.79
CA ASP A 342 -23.74 3.55 -12.40
C ASP A 342 -22.28 4.07 -12.34
N PRO A 343 -21.39 3.54 -13.20
CA PRO A 343 -19.97 3.92 -13.21
C PRO A 343 -19.74 5.26 -13.92
N LEU A 344 -18.86 6.10 -13.38
CA LEU A 344 -18.42 7.35 -14.01
C LEU A 344 -17.58 7.11 -15.26
N VAL A 345 -16.76 6.05 -15.21
CA VAL A 345 -15.95 5.56 -16.33
C VAL A 345 -16.42 4.14 -16.64
N PRO A 346 -16.94 3.87 -17.86
CA PRO A 346 -17.35 2.52 -18.23
C PRO A 346 -16.19 1.54 -18.15
N THR A 347 -16.34 0.51 -17.33
CA THR A 347 -15.35 -0.57 -17.17
C THR A 347 -16.00 -1.94 -17.34
N ALA A 348 -15.21 -2.94 -17.71
CA ALA A 348 -15.64 -4.34 -17.71
C ALA A 348 -15.74 -4.89 -16.28
N ASP A 349 -16.43 -6.02 -16.11
CA ASP A 349 -16.48 -6.74 -14.85
C ASP A 349 -15.09 -7.16 -14.37
N GLY A 350 -14.85 -7.05 -13.07
CA GLY A 350 -13.57 -7.33 -12.42
C GLY A 350 -12.54 -6.19 -12.53
N VAL A 351 -12.81 -5.14 -13.30
CA VAL A 351 -11.86 -4.03 -13.52
C VAL A 351 -11.99 -2.99 -12.41
N ARG A 352 -10.85 -2.69 -11.78
CA ARG A 352 -10.73 -1.67 -10.76
C ARG A 352 -10.60 -0.29 -11.40
N GLU A 353 -11.35 0.67 -10.89
CA GLU A 353 -11.32 2.05 -11.37
C GLU A 353 -11.56 3.00 -10.21
N SER A 354 -10.55 3.82 -9.90
CA SER A 354 -10.59 4.74 -8.76
C SER A 354 -11.64 5.82 -8.91
N ARG A 355 -11.93 6.26 -10.12
CA ARG A 355 -12.96 7.26 -10.40
C ARG A 355 -14.37 6.73 -10.17
N ASN A 356 -14.57 5.41 -10.17
CA ASN A 356 -15.86 4.79 -9.89
C ASN A 356 -16.12 4.60 -8.39
N ARG A 357 -15.07 4.68 -7.56
CA ARG A 357 -15.18 4.63 -6.09
C ARG A 357 -15.43 6.02 -5.53
N ARG A 358 -16.68 6.46 -5.54
CA ARG A 358 -17.03 7.82 -5.15
C ARG A 358 -18.36 7.92 -4.41
N VAL A 359 -18.55 9.03 -3.71
CA VAL A 359 -19.86 9.51 -3.25
C VAL A 359 -20.17 10.84 -3.95
N GLU A 360 -21.37 10.93 -4.51
CA GLU A 360 -21.89 12.12 -5.16
C GLU A 360 -22.80 12.94 -4.23
N ILE A 361 -22.43 14.22 -4.21
CA ILE A 361 -22.87 15.46 -3.58
C ILE A 361 -23.98 16.26 -4.24
N VAL A 362 -25.28 15.98 -4.06
CA VAL A 362 -26.32 16.79 -4.73
C VAL A 362 -27.12 17.63 -3.73
N PHE A 363 -27.30 18.90 -4.07
CA PHE A 363 -28.26 19.81 -3.42
C PHE A 363 -29.50 19.89 -4.31
N PRO A 364 -30.58 19.15 -4.00
CA PRO A 364 -31.81 19.15 -4.79
C PRO A 364 -32.61 20.45 -4.71
#